data_AF-A0A1F8XL67-F1
#
_entry.id   AF-A0A1F8XL67-F1
#
_cell.length_a   1.000
_cell.length_b   1.000
_cell.length_c   1.000
_cell.angle_alpha   90.00
_cell.angle_beta   90.00
_cell.angle_gamma   90.00
#
_symmetry.space_group_name_H-M   'P 1'
#
loop_
_entity.id
_entity.type
_entity.pdbx_description
1 polymer ?
#
loop_
_entity_poly.entity_id
_entity_poly.type
_entity_poly.pdbx_seq_one_letter_code
_entity_poly.pdbx_strand_id
1 'polypeptide(L)'
;MGGDVMSRRNEKGFTLIEVVVVVAVIAILAAVLTPFITKYIDDSRIAKARNEAQVIGGAMTNFLKDTGMWPSRNATGGAVAVLYTGPRTPAAATIFTATPPVVPAVVNWPGTVATLDNSLLVNGTGNAYPPVGDLRWAGPYVGSALPADPWGRPYVVNVAAAGPIWVLSAGANGKVQTAAADNVVNGDDIGFRVR
;
A
#
# COMPACT_ATOMS: atom_id res chain seq x y z
N MET A 1 -26.09 13.59 74.04
CA MET A 1 -25.46 13.07 72.80
C MET A 1 -26.61 12.73 71.87
N GLY A 2 -27.06 13.60 70.97
CA GLY A 2 -26.37 14.09 69.78
C GLY A 2 -27.13 13.55 68.57
N GLY A 3 -28.31 14.11 68.27
CA GLY A 3 -29.13 13.68 67.13
C GLY A 3 -28.60 14.32 65.86
N ASP A 4 -27.91 13.53 65.04
CA ASP A 4 -27.42 13.96 63.73
C ASP A 4 -28.57 13.98 62.72
N VAL A 5 -28.90 15.17 62.22
CA VAL A 5 -29.98 15.39 61.25
C VAL A 5 -29.42 15.07 59.86
N MET A 6 -29.62 13.83 59.41
CA MET A 6 -29.32 13.43 58.03
C MET A 6 -30.25 14.16 57.05
N SER A 7 -29.74 15.25 56.49
CA SER A 7 -30.32 15.94 55.33
C SER A 7 -30.46 14.94 54.17
N ARG A 8 -31.69 14.50 53.89
CA ARG A 8 -32.01 13.68 52.72
C ARG A 8 -31.77 14.52 51.48
N ARG A 9 -30.67 14.24 50.78
CA ARG A 9 -30.42 14.76 49.44
C ARG A 9 -31.56 14.31 48.52
N ASN A 10 -32.19 15.30 47.89
CA ASN A 10 -33.25 15.11 46.93
C ASN A 10 -32.64 14.60 45.61
N GLU A 11 -32.43 13.29 45.52
CA GLU A 11 -32.02 12.64 44.27
C GLU A 11 -33.22 12.68 43.31
N LYS A 12 -33.24 13.69 42.43
CA LYS A 12 -34.19 13.78 41.34
C LYS A 12 -33.88 12.67 40.34
N GLY A 13 -34.76 11.67 40.28
CA GLY A 13 -34.65 10.54 39.37
C GLY A 13 -34.75 10.98 37.91
N PHE A 14 -33.89 10.39 37.07
CA PHE A 14 -33.87 10.55 35.62
C PHE A 14 -35.23 10.14 35.02
N THR A 15 -35.81 10.96 34.15
CA THR A 15 -37.07 10.61 33.50
C THR A 15 -36.82 9.71 32.29
N LEU A 16 -37.67 8.70 32.06
CA LEU A 16 -37.57 7.82 30.88
C LEU A 16 -37.61 8.61 29.57
N ILE A 17 -38.41 9.68 29.52
CA ILE A 17 -38.56 10.52 28.34
C ILE A 17 -37.27 11.28 28.00
N GLU A 18 -36.51 11.71 29.00
CA GLU A 18 -35.25 12.42 28.84
C GLU A 18 -34.16 11.53 28.24
N VAL A 19 -34.11 10.26 28.65
CA VAL A 19 -33.21 9.27 28.02
C VAL A 19 -33.63 8.99 26.57
N VAL A 20 -34.94 8.81 26.31
CA VAL A 20 -35.45 8.47 24.96
C VAL A 20 -35.16 9.58 23.95
N VAL A 21 -35.33 10.84 24.32
CA VAL A 21 -35.01 11.99 23.44
C VAL A 21 -33.51 12.06 23.17
N VAL A 22 -32.67 11.85 24.18
CA VAL A 22 -31.21 11.91 24.03
C VAL A 22 -30.70 10.81 23.09
N VAL A 23 -31.14 9.56 23.27
CA VAL A 23 -30.71 8.47 22.39
C VAL A 23 -31.24 8.65 20.96
N ALA A 24 -32.43 9.24 20.79
CA ALA A 24 -32.98 9.56 19.47
C ALA A 24 -32.12 10.61 18.74
N VAL A 25 -31.70 11.69 19.43
CA VAL A 25 -30.83 12.71 18.84
C VAL A 25 -29.44 12.15 18.52
N ILE A 26 -28.84 11.35 19.41
CA ILE A 26 -27.53 10.72 19.15
C ILE A 26 -27.60 9.80 17.93
N ALA A 27 -28.67 9.01 17.79
CA ALA A 27 -28.86 8.13 16.63
C ALA A 27 -28.94 8.91 15.31
N ILE A 28 -29.67 10.04 15.28
CA ILE A 28 -29.77 10.90 14.10
C ILE A 28 -28.40 11.53 13.76
N LEU A 29 -27.70 12.07 14.76
CA LEU A 29 -26.38 12.68 14.55
C LEU A 29 -25.37 11.65 14.04
N ALA A 30 -25.33 10.45 14.63
CA ALA A 30 -24.43 9.38 14.20
C ALA A 30 -24.71 8.93 12.75
N ALA A 31 -25.98 8.83 12.36
CA ALA A 31 -26.37 8.46 11.00
C ALA A 31 -25.87 9.48 9.96
N VAL A 32 -25.93 10.78 10.27
CA VAL A 32 -25.47 11.86 9.37
C VAL A 32 -23.93 11.92 9.28
N LEU A 33 -23.22 11.63 10.37
CA LEU A 33 -21.76 11.74 10.44
C LEU A 33 -21.02 10.62 9.69
N THR A 34 -21.61 9.43 9.62
CA THR A 34 -20.97 8.22 9.05
C THR A 34 -20.40 8.41 7.62
N PRO A 35 -21.13 8.93 6.62
CA PRO A 35 -20.61 9.06 5.25
C PRO A 35 -19.48 10.09 5.09
N PHE A 36 -19.34 11.05 5.99
CA PHE A 36 -18.28 12.06 5.90
C PHE A 36 -16.91 11.50 6.33
N ILE A 37 -16.90 10.56 7.28
CA ILE A 37 -15.66 9.97 7.81
C ILE A 37 -15.01 9.05 6.78
N THR A 38 -15.80 8.26 6.04
CA THR A 38 -15.26 7.31 5.04
C THR A 38 -14.50 8.01 3.93
N LYS A 39 -15.03 9.13 3.42
CA LYS A 39 -14.36 9.93 2.38
C LYS A 39 -13.00 10.46 2.83
N TYR A 40 -12.92 10.99 4.05
CA TYR A 40 -11.65 11.52 4.58
C TYR A 40 -10.59 10.42 4.74
N ILE A 41 -11.01 9.23 5.16
CA ILE A 41 -10.13 8.07 5.24
C ILE A 41 -9.63 7.68 3.85
N ASP A 42 -10.51 7.61 2.86
CA ASP A 42 -10.12 7.21 1.50
C ASP A 42 -9.19 8.23 0.85
N ASP A 43 -9.44 9.54 1.02
CA ASP A 43 -8.52 10.59 0.55
C ASP A 43 -7.14 10.48 1.22
N SER A 44 -7.10 10.17 2.52
CA SER A 44 -5.85 9.96 3.25
C SER A 44 -5.10 8.72 2.79
N ARG A 45 -5.82 7.64 2.44
CA ARG A 45 -5.25 6.42 1.86
C ARG A 45 -4.66 6.73 0.48
N ILE A 46 -5.39 7.39 -0.40
CA ILE A 46 -4.91 7.77 -1.73
C ILE A 46 -3.65 8.64 -1.63
N ALA A 47 -3.66 9.66 -0.76
CA ALA A 47 -2.51 10.53 -0.55
C ALA A 47 -1.29 9.76 -0.05
N LYS A 48 -1.48 8.88 0.95
CA LYS A 48 -0.42 8.00 1.45
C LYS A 48 0.11 7.09 0.33
N ALA A 49 -0.79 6.47 -0.44
CA ALA A 49 -0.42 5.53 -1.47
C ALA A 49 0.45 6.17 -2.55
N ARG A 50 0.10 7.41 -2.96
CA ARG A 50 0.86 8.20 -3.93
C ARG A 50 2.24 8.60 -3.39
N ASN A 51 2.33 9.04 -2.14
CA ASN A 51 3.60 9.40 -1.51
C ASN A 51 4.54 8.20 -1.42
N GLU A 52 4.04 7.04 -1.00
CA GLU A 52 4.81 5.80 -0.91
C GLU A 52 5.27 5.32 -2.31
N ALA A 53 4.40 5.39 -3.32
CA ALA A 53 4.77 5.07 -4.70
C ALA A 53 5.90 5.97 -5.24
N GLN A 54 5.90 7.26 -4.89
CA GLN A 54 6.98 8.19 -5.22
C GLN A 54 8.30 7.84 -4.53
N VAL A 55 8.25 7.47 -3.25
CA VAL A 55 9.44 7.05 -2.49
C VAL A 55 10.05 5.79 -3.12
N ILE A 56 9.22 4.81 -3.46
CA ILE A 56 9.66 3.58 -4.14
C ILE A 56 10.26 3.91 -5.52
N GLY A 57 9.60 4.75 -6.32
CA GLY A 57 10.12 5.18 -7.61
C GLY A 57 11.46 5.94 -7.53
N GLY A 58 11.63 6.75 -6.48
CA GLY A 58 12.91 7.41 -6.16
C GLY A 58 14.01 6.41 -5.82
N ALA A 59 13.71 5.41 -5.00
CA ALA A 59 14.64 4.33 -4.67
C ALA A 59 15.05 3.52 -5.92
N MET A 60 14.10 3.21 -6.81
CA MET A 60 14.39 2.58 -8.10
C MET A 60 15.27 3.45 -9.01
N THR A 61 15.08 4.77 -8.95
CA THR A 61 15.92 5.71 -9.71
C THR A 61 17.35 5.75 -9.17
N ASN A 62 17.53 5.65 -7.85
CA ASN A 62 18.87 5.55 -7.25
C ASN A 62 19.53 4.22 -7.61
N PHE A 63 18.77 3.12 -7.56
CA PHE A 63 19.22 1.82 -8.05
C PHE A 63 19.69 1.88 -9.51
N LEU A 64 18.93 2.57 -10.37
CA LEU A 64 19.28 2.76 -11.78
C LEU A 64 20.58 3.55 -11.95
N LYS A 65 20.79 4.60 -11.14
CA LYS A 65 22.01 5.42 -11.20
C LYS A 65 23.27 4.60 -10.89
N ASP A 66 23.17 3.67 -9.95
CA ASP A 66 24.32 2.91 -9.47
C ASP A 66 24.57 1.64 -10.31
N THR A 67 23.50 0.98 -10.76
CA THR A 67 23.59 -0.30 -11.49
C THR A 67 23.45 -0.16 -13.01
N GLY A 68 23.11 1.03 -13.51
CA GLY A 68 22.89 1.30 -14.94
C GLY A 68 21.66 0.61 -15.55
N MET A 69 20.89 -0.15 -14.77
CA MET A 69 19.68 -0.82 -15.24
C MET A 69 18.55 -0.78 -14.21
N TRP A 70 17.32 -0.96 -14.67
CA TRP A 70 16.18 -1.14 -13.78
C TRP A 70 16.28 -2.46 -13.01
N PRO A 71 15.56 -2.62 -11.90
CA PRO A 71 15.54 -3.87 -11.12
C PRO A 71 14.77 -5.00 -11.86
N SER A 72 15.16 -5.31 -13.09
CA SER A 72 14.50 -6.25 -14.01
C SER A 72 15.24 -7.57 -14.15
N ARG A 73 16.17 -7.92 -13.25
CA ARG A 73 16.81 -9.24 -13.22
C ARG A 73 16.27 -10.09 -12.07
N ASN A 74 16.21 -11.40 -12.29
CA ASN A 74 16.02 -12.40 -11.24
C ASN A 74 17.29 -13.22 -11.01
N ALA A 75 17.21 -14.11 -10.01
CA ALA A 75 18.26 -15.02 -9.57
C ALA A 75 18.97 -15.81 -10.67
N THR A 76 18.27 -16.07 -11.77
CA THR A 76 18.67 -16.99 -12.84
C THR A 76 19.10 -16.22 -14.10
N GLY A 77 19.25 -14.89 -14.01
CA GLY A 77 19.61 -14.04 -15.16
C GLY A 77 18.47 -13.79 -16.15
N GLY A 78 17.24 -14.22 -15.82
CA GLY A 78 16.05 -13.96 -16.60
C GLY A 78 15.52 -12.54 -16.39
N ALA A 79 14.94 -11.97 -17.45
CA ALA A 79 14.26 -10.69 -17.35
C ALA A 79 12.97 -10.82 -16.53
N VAL A 80 12.85 -9.99 -15.50
CA VAL A 80 11.64 -9.73 -14.72
C VAL A 80 10.93 -8.56 -15.34
N ALA A 81 9.62 -8.70 -15.53
CA ALA A 81 8.78 -7.64 -16.06
C ALA A 81 7.92 -6.98 -14.97
N VAL A 82 7.58 -7.75 -13.91
CA VAL A 82 6.70 -7.30 -12.83
C VAL A 82 7.35 -7.57 -11.47
N LEU A 83 7.36 -6.57 -10.60
CA LEU A 83 7.88 -6.68 -9.24
C LEU A 83 6.79 -6.35 -8.23
N TYR A 84 6.82 -7.02 -7.09
CA TYR A 84 5.96 -6.72 -5.95
C TYR A 84 6.78 -6.29 -4.75
N THR A 85 6.28 -5.36 -3.93
CA THR A 85 6.88 -5.10 -2.61
C THR A 85 6.61 -6.26 -1.65
N GLY A 86 7.46 -6.39 -0.64
CA GLY A 86 7.35 -7.39 0.41
C GLY A 86 8.20 -8.64 0.17
N PRO A 87 8.27 -9.51 1.20
CA PRO A 87 9.30 -10.55 1.29
C PRO A 87 9.02 -11.81 0.46
N ARG A 88 7.89 -11.87 -0.26
CA ARG A 88 7.45 -13.08 -0.95
C ARG A 88 7.13 -12.81 -2.41
N THR A 89 7.77 -13.56 -3.28
CA THR A 89 7.36 -13.66 -4.67
C THR A 89 5.99 -14.31 -4.73
N PRO A 90 4.99 -13.70 -5.39
CA PRO A 90 3.75 -14.40 -5.67
C PRO A 90 4.07 -15.65 -6.49
N ALA A 91 3.59 -16.81 -6.06
CA ALA A 91 3.60 -18.01 -6.89
C ALA A 91 2.68 -17.74 -8.10
N ALA A 92 3.29 -17.46 -9.25
CA ALA A 92 2.67 -17.36 -10.57
C ALA A 92 1.24 -16.78 -10.62
N ALA A 93 1.06 -15.46 -10.46
CA ALA A 93 -0.15 -14.69 -10.84
C ALA A 93 -1.56 -15.23 -10.41
N THR A 94 -1.67 -16.34 -9.69
CA THR A 94 -2.94 -16.98 -9.32
C THR A 94 -3.19 -16.75 -7.85
N ILE A 95 -3.74 -15.57 -7.58
CA ILE A 95 -3.95 -15.07 -6.24
C ILE A 95 -5.40 -15.35 -5.87
N PHE A 96 -5.68 -16.60 -5.55
CA PHE A 96 -6.98 -17.02 -5.08
C PHE A 96 -6.82 -18.01 -3.93
N THR A 97 -6.36 -17.51 -2.78
CA THR A 97 -6.81 -17.95 -1.44
C THR A 97 -5.92 -17.31 -0.37
N ALA A 98 -6.56 -16.78 0.67
CA ALA A 98 -6.05 -16.45 2.00
C ALA A 98 -5.57 -15.01 2.27
N THR A 99 -6.25 -14.42 3.25
CA THR A 99 -5.72 -13.45 4.23
C THR A 99 -4.58 -14.13 4.99
N PRO A 100 -3.35 -13.58 5.09
CA PRO A 100 -2.81 -12.29 4.64
C PRO A 100 -1.86 -12.40 3.42
N PRO A 101 -1.21 -11.30 2.98
CA PRO A 101 -1.73 -10.30 2.04
C PRO A 101 -1.96 -10.87 0.63
N VAL A 102 -3.12 -10.51 0.07
CA VAL A 102 -3.54 -10.82 -1.30
C VAL A 102 -2.67 -9.97 -2.24
N VAL A 103 -1.86 -10.61 -3.07
CA VAL A 103 -1.16 -9.92 -4.15
C VAL A 103 -2.19 -9.29 -5.10
N PRO A 104 -1.97 -8.10 -5.65
CA PRO A 104 -2.92 -7.54 -6.61
C PRO A 104 -3.10 -8.42 -7.84
N ALA A 105 -4.35 -8.57 -8.30
CA ALA A 105 -4.60 -9.21 -9.58
C ALA A 105 -4.16 -8.25 -10.69
N VAL A 106 -3.08 -8.60 -11.40
CA VAL A 106 -2.57 -7.79 -12.51
C VAL A 106 -3.17 -8.33 -13.80
N VAL A 107 -4.18 -7.64 -14.33
CA VAL A 107 -5.01 -8.21 -15.40
C VAL A 107 -4.27 -8.33 -16.73
N ASN A 108 -3.21 -7.55 -17.00
CA ASN A 108 -2.65 -7.45 -18.36
C ASN A 108 -1.13 -7.17 -18.45
N TRP A 109 -0.33 -7.44 -17.41
CA TRP A 109 1.12 -7.22 -17.50
C TRP A 109 1.83 -8.54 -17.80
N PRO A 110 2.32 -8.76 -19.02
CA PRO A 110 3.00 -10.00 -19.37
C PRO A 110 4.39 -10.06 -18.72
N GLY A 111 4.83 -11.27 -18.38
CA GLY A 111 6.23 -11.57 -18.06
C GLY A 111 6.46 -12.18 -16.68
N THR A 112 7.73 -12.42 -16.37
CA THR A 112 8.17 -13.03 -15.11
C THR A 112 7.95 -12.08 -13.94
N VAL A 113 7.54 -12.64 -12.81
CA VAL A 113 7.33 -11.90 -11.55
C VAL A 113 8.50 -12.09 -10.59
N ALA A 114 8.89 -11.05 -9.85
CA ALA A 114 9.83 -11.14 -8.72
C ALA A 114 9.42 -10.20 -7.57
N THR A 115 10.20 -10.18 -6.49
CA THR A 115 10.07 -9.20 -5.40
C THR A 115 11.03 -8.04 -5.60
N LEU A 116 10.53 -6.82 -5.40
CA LEU A 116 11.34 -5.59 -5.46
C LEU A 116 12.36 -5.54 -4.31
N ASP A 117 12.05 -6.16 -3.17
CA ASP A 117 12.90 -6.29 -2.00
C ASP A 117 14.27 -6.88 -2.34
N ASN A 118 14.33 -7.82 -3.30
CA ASN A 118 15.57 -8.45 -3.75
C ASN A 118 16.51 -7.52 -4.49
N SER A 119 16.05 -6.34 -4.90
CA SER A 119 16.85 -5.33 -5.60
C SER A 119 17.05 -4.08 -4.74
N LEU A 120 16.04 -3.67 -3.97
CA LEU A 120 16.06 -2.42 -3.22
C LEU A 120 16.45 -2.54 -1.75
N LEU A 121 16.19 -3.67 -1.09
CA LEU A 121 16.51 -3.87 0.33
C LEU A 121 17.74 -4.75 0.52
N VAL A 122 17.77 -5.84 -0.23
CA VAL A 122 18.87 -6.79 -0.24
C VAL A 122 19.35 -6.93 -1.68
N ASN A 123 20.61 -7.28 -1.91
CA ASN A 123 21.05 -7.78 -3.21
C ASN A 123 20.77 -9.30 -3.26
N GLY A 124 19.48 -9.64 -3.16
CA GLY A 124 18.98 -10.98 -2.81
C GLY A 124 18.97 -11.98 -3.98
N THR A 125 18.53 -13.21 -3.68
CA THR A 125 18.58 -14.42 -4.53
C THR A 125 19.03 -14.18 -5.98
N GLY A 126 20.33 -14.37 -6.23
CA GLY A 126 21.01 -14.45 -7.54
C GLY A 126 21.04 -13.18 -8.39
N ASN A 127 20.83 -12.00 -7.81
CA ASN A 127 21.05 -10.75 -8.49
C ASN A 127 22.55 -10.53 -8.80
N ALA A 128 22.91 -10.68 -10.07
CA ALA A 128 24.26 -10.47 -10.60
C ALA A 128 24.60 -8.98 -10.77
N TYR A 129 24.32 -8.15 -9.76
CA TYR A 129 24.85 -6.78 -9.71
C TYR A 129 26.20 -6.87 -9.02
N PRO A 130 27.32 -6.75 -9.76
CA PRO A 130 28.64 -7.01 -9.21
C PRO A 130 28.91 -6.03 -8.05
N PRO A 131 29.52 -6.48 -6.93
CA PRO A 131 29.81 -5.61 -5.78
C PRO A 131 30.93 -4.60 -6.07
N VAL A 132 31.59 -4.69 -7.22
CA VAL A 132 32.72 -3.87 -7.64
C VAL A 132 32.63 -3.57 -9.14
N GLY A 133 32.99 -2.36 -9.55
CA GLY A 133 32.91 -1.88 -10.93
C GLY A 133 31.92 -0.72 -11.13
N ASP A 134 31.64 -0.39 -12.39
CA ASP A 134 30.79 0.75 -12.80
C ASP A 134 29.27 0.47 -12.70
N LEU A 135 28.88 -0.77 -12.37
CA LEU A 135 27.49 -1.23 -12.23
C LEU A 135 27.24 -1.78 -10.82
N ARG A 136 27.76 -1.10 -9.80
CA ARG A 136 27.79 -1.62 -8.43
C ARG A 136 26.47 -1.40 -7.71
N TRP A 137 25.98 -2.41 -7.00
CA TRP A 137 24.89 -2.21 -6.04
C TRP A 137 25.45 -1.50 -4.79
N ALA A 138 24.98 -0.28 -4.50
CA ALA A 138 25.56 0.57 -3.46
C ALA A 138 24.87 0.49 -2.09
N GLY A 139 23.78 -0.27 -1.97
CA GLY A 139 23.17 -0.53 -0.67
C GLY A 139 21.65 -0.39 -0.69
N PRO A 140 20.99 -0.69 0.44
CA PRO A 140 19.55 -0.60 0.51
C PRO A 140 19.12 0.81 0.09
N TYR A 141 18.35 0.88 -0.99
CA TYR A 141 17.83 2.14 -1.53
C TYR A 141 16.58 2.60 -0.78
N VAL A 142 16.13 1.78 0.17
CA VAL A 142 15.05 2.04 1.13
C VAL A 142 15.51 1.56 2.52
N GLY A 143 14.74 1.89 3.56
CA GLY A 143 15.06 1.55 4.95
C GLY A 143 14.99 0.04 5.27
N SER A 144 14.19 -0.35 6.26
CA SER A 144 14.12 -1.74 6.73
C SER A 144 13.14 -2.63 5.98
N ALA A 145 12.15 -2.03 5.32
CA ALA A 145 11.13 -2.75 4.54
C ALA A 145 10.48 -1.82 3.51
N LEU A 146 10.04 -2.40 2.40
CA LEU A 146 9.14 -1.72 1.48
C LEU A 146 7.72 -1.77 2.06
N PRO A 147 6.98 -0.65 2.03
CA PRO A 147 5.65 -0.62 2.61
C PRO A 147 4.66 -1.49 1.80
N ALA A 148 3.64 -1.97 2.49
CA ALA A 148 2.38 -2.34 1.87
C ALA A 148 1.53 -1.08 1.68
N ASP A 149 0.67 -1.09 0.67
CA ASP A 149 -0.28 -0.02 0.40
C ASP A 149 -1.29 0.15 1.56
N PRO A 150 -2.08 1.23 1.57
CA PRO A 150 -3.04 1.51 2.64
C PRO A 150 -4.17 0.47 2.78
N TRP A 151 -4.33 -0.44 1.81
CA TRP A 151 -5.26 -1.57 1.86
C TRP A 151 -4.57 -2.89 2.25
N GLY A 152 -3.29 -2.83 2.63
CA GLY A 152 -2.50 -3.96 3.12
C GLY A 152 -1.98 -4.88 2.01
N ARG A 153 -1.95 -4.42 0.76
CA ARG A 153 -1.47 -5.18 -0.40
C ARG A 153 -0.08 -4.69 -0.82
N PRO A 154 0.74 -5.53 -1.46
CA PRO A 154 2.00 -5.06 -2.01
C PRO A 154 1.78 -4.11 -3.19
N TYR A 155 2.68 -3.14 -3.36
CA TYR A 155 2.75 -2.35 -4.58
C TYR A 155 3.21 -3.23 -5.75
N VAL A 156 2.73 -2.92 -6.94
CA VAL A 156 3.11 -3.57 -8.20
C VAL A 156 3.93 -2.60 -9.04
N VAL A 157 5.01 -3.09 -9.63
CA VAL A 157 5.91 -2.30 -10.47
C VAL A 157 6.14 -2.99 -11.80
N ASN A 158 5.96 -2.31 -12.92
CA ASN A 158 6.38 -2.83 -14.23
C ASN A 158 7.76 -2.29 -14.59
N VAL A 159 8.71 -3.19 -14.83
CA VAL A 159 10.08 -2.87 -15.25
C VAL A 159 10.35 -3.38 -16.66
N ALA A 160 9.31 -3.46 -17.49
CA ALA A 160 9.40 -3.86 -18.89
C ALA A 160 10.24 -2.86 -19.70
N ALA A 161 11.10 -3.38 -20.58
CA ALA A 161 12.14 -2.59 -21.25
C ALA A 161 11.63 -1.50 -22.22
N ALA A 162 10.37 -1.58 -22.68
CA ALA A 162 9.86 -0.77 -23.79
C ALA A 162 8.69 0.17 -23.43
N GLY A 163 8.31 0.28 -22.15
CA GLY A 163 7.14 1.02 -21.70
C GLY A 163 7.41 2.01 -20.56
N PRO A 164 6.39 2.78 -20.15
CA PRO A 164 6.45 3.56 -18.93
C PRO A 164 6.70 2.63 -17.74
N ILE A 165 7.43 3.12 -16.74
CA ILE A 165 7.67 2.37 -15.50
C ILE A 165 6.77 2.97 -14.43
N TRP A 166 5.86 2.15 -13.92
CA TRP A 166 4.89 2.50 -12.92
C TRP A 166 5.24 1.84 -11.59
N VAL A 167 4.94 2.55 -10.51
CA VAL A 167 4.75 1.98 -9.18
C VAL A 167 3.29 2.20 -8.81
N LEU A 168 2.51 1.13 -8.63
CA LEU A 168 1.06 1.18 -8.44
C LEU A 168 0.64 0.46 -7.15
N SER A 169 -0.28 1.07 -6.42
CA SER A 169 -1.23 0.38 -5.57
C SER A 169 -2.47 0.07 -6.40
N ALA A 170 -3.04 -1.11 -6.16
CA ALA A 170 -4.25 -1.58 -6.84
C ALA A 170 -5.55 -1.06 -6.22
N GLY A 171 -5.46 -0.01 -5.41
CA GLY A 171 -6.60 0.66 -4.83
C GLY A 171 -7.43 -0.22 -3.90
N ALA A 172 -8.67 0.20 -3.69
CA ALA A 172 -9.61 -0.50 -2.82
C ALA A 172 -10.02 -1.86 -3.42
N ASN A 173 -10.18 -1.94 -4.74
CA ASN A 173 -10.67 -3.14 -5.41
C ASN A 173 -9.61 -4.27 -5.51
N GLY A 174 -8.31 -3.95 -5.41
CA GLY A 174 -7.22 -4.92 -5.41
C GLY A 174 -6.86 -5.48 -6.77
N LYS A 175 -7.28 -4.81 -7.84
CA LYS A 175 -7.07 -5.20 -9.22
C LYS A 175 -6.36 -4.06 -9.92
N VAL A 176 -5.18 -4.34 -10.46
CA VAL A 176 -4.48 -3.37 -11.28
C VAL A 176 -5.21 -3.26 -12.62
N GLN A 177 -5.69 -2.06 -12.92
CA GLN A 177 -6.44 -1.74 -14.13
C GLN A 177 -5.58 -0.96 -15.15
N THR A 178 -4.55 -0.27 -14.66
CA THR A 178 -3.56 0.44 -15.46
C THR A 178 -2.71 -0.57 -16.22
N ALA A 179 -2.78 -0.56 -17.55
CA ALA A 179 -1.95 -1.43 -18.38
C ALA A 179 -0.49 -0.93 -18.42
N ALA A 180 0.45 -1.83 -18.69
CA ALA A 180 1.88 -1.51 -18.69
C ALA A 180 2.29 -0.49 -19.76
N ALA A 181 1.45 -0.32 -20.80
CA ALA A 181 1.63 0.65 -21.87
C ALA A 181 0.86 1.96 -21.65
N ASP A 182 -0.02 2.03 -20.64
CA ASP A 182 -0.82 3.22 -20.40
C ASP A 182 0.06 4.36 -19.89
N ASN A 183 -0.18 5.57 -20.41
CA ASN A 183 0.53 6.78 -19.98
C ASN A 183 -0.13 7.49 -18.79
N VAL A 184 -1.30 7.02 -18.37
CA VAL A 184 -2.09 7.54 -17.26
C VAL A 184 -2.60 6.39 -16.42
N VAL A 185 -2.81 6.67 -15.13
CA VAL A 185 -3.39 5.71 -14.19
C VAL A 185 -4.88 5.54 -14.48
N ASN A 186 -5.37 4.30 -14.44
CA ASN A 186 -6.75 3.95 -14.75
C ASN A 186 -7.48 3.34 -13.55
N GLY A 187 -8.80 3.54 -13.48
CA GLY A 187 -9.64 2.95 -12.43
C GLY A 187 -9.42 3.57 -11.06
N ASP A 188 -9.35 2.73 -10.03
CA ASP A 188 -9.02 3.14 -8.65
C ASP A 188 -7.53 2.93 -8.31
N ASP A 189 -6.69 2.62 -9.30
CA ASP A 189 -5.25 2.51 -9.09
C ASP A 189 -4.67 3.85 -8.64
N ILE A 190 -3.62 3.78 -7.81
CA ILE A 190 -2.87 4.94 -7.38
C ILE A 190 -1.40 4.66 -7.61
N GLY A 191 -0.73 5.52 -8.35
CA GLY A 191 0.69 5.30 -8.59
C GLY A 191 1.46 6.51 -9.04
N PHE A 192 2.74 6.23 -9.25
CA PHE A 192 3.73 7.17 -9.71
C PHE A 192 4.44 6.59 -10.93
N ARG A 193 4.59 7.43 -11.96
CA ARG A 193 5.34 7.10 -13.15
C ARG A 193 6.79 7.52 -12.96
N VAL A 194 7.69 6.55 -12.99
CA VAL A 194 9.13 6.75 -12.83
C VAL A 194 9.78 7.18 -14.16
N ARG A 195 9.30 6.66 -15.29
CA ARG A 195 9.78 6.93 -16.66
C ARG A 195 8.59 6.96 -17.63
#